data_AF-A0A397U430-F1
#
_entry.id   AF-A0A397U430-F1
#
_cell.length_a   1.000
_cell.length_b   1.000
_cell.length_c   1.000
_cell.angle_alpha   90.00
_cell.angle_beta   90.00
_cell.angle_gamma   90.00
#
_symmetry.space_group_name_H-M   'P 1'
#
loop_
_entity.id
_entity.type
_entity.pdbx_description
1 polymer ?
#
loop_
_entity_poly.entity_id
_entity_poly.type
_entity_poly.pdbx_seq_one_letter_code
_entity_poly.pdbx_strand_id
1 'polypeptide(L)'
;CGPGTWTIEMAKSYQLSTFTGVDMIPLFPQEKIPENAKFLQANVLNGLPFLDDTFDFVYMGLLVTAFTITEWEKVIPELVRVTKQGGWIEFMESDFQYYNE
;
A
#
# COMPACT_ATOMS: atom_id res chain seq x y z
N CYS A 1 2.37 -4.74 0.19
CA CYS A 1 1.72 -5.17 -1.07
C CYS A 1 1.77 -6.70 -1.26
N GLY A 2 2.42 -7.44 -0.36
CA GLY A 2 2.54 -8.89 -0.40
C GLY A 2 3.12 -9.39 -1.72
N PRO A 3 2.48 -10.39 -2.36
CA PRO A 3 2.83 -10.85 -3.70
C PRO A 3 2.61 -9.82 -4.82
N GLY A 4 2.02 -8.66 -4.55
CA GLY A 4 1.77 -7.61 -5.54
C GLY A 4 0.55 -7.82 -6.43
N THR A 5 -0.28 -8.84 -6.17
CA THR A 5 -1.45 -9.19 -6.99
C THR A 5 -2.35 -7.99 -7.29
N TRP A 6 -2.78 -7.27 -6.25
CA TRP A 6 -3.65 -6.09 -6.40
C TRP A 6 -2.98 -5.03 -7.28
N THR A 7 -1.70 -4.72 -7.03
CA THR A 7 -0.94 -3.74 -7.81
C THR A 7 -0.88 -4.13 -9.29
N ILE A 8 -0.67 -5.41 -9.61
CA ILE A 8 -0.60 -5.92 -10.98
C ILE A 8 -1.96 -5.89 -11.66
N GLU A 9 -3.02 -6.29 -10.98
CA GLU A 9 -4.38 -6.29 -11.52
C GLU A 9 -4.87 -4.87 -11.82
N MET A 10 -4.57 -3.92 -10.94
CA MET A 10 -4.87 -2.51 -11.15
C MET A 10 -4.06 -1.94 -12.32
N ALA A 11 -2.76 -2.25 -12.40
CA ALA A 11 -1.93 -1.84 -13.51
C ALA A 11 -2.43 -2.34 -14.87
N LYS A 12 -2.93 -3.58 -14.94
CA LYS A 12 -3.56 -4.15 -16.15
C LYS A 12 -4.88 -3.48 -16.51
N SER A 13 -5.69 -3.13 -15.50
CA SER A 13 -7.01 -2.55 -15.69
C SER A 13 -6.97 -1.07 -16.06
N TYR A 14 -5.99 -0.34 -15.54
CA TYR A 14 -5.83 1.11 -15.72
C TYR A 14 -4.49 1.44 -16.39
N GLN A 15 -4.39 1.16 -17.69
CA GLN A 15 -3.13 1.25 -18.45
C GLN A 15 -2.56 2.67 -18.58
N LEU A 16 -3.39 3.71 -18.37
CA LEU A 16 -2.96 5.11 -18.39
C LEU A 16 -2.47 5.62 -17.01
N SER A 17 -2.60 4.80 -15.97
CA SER A 17 -2.16 5.11 -14.61
C SER A 17 -0.85 4.38 -14.31
N THR A 18 -0.08 4.90 -13.35
CA THR A 18 1.14 4.26 -12.86
C THR A 18 0.97 3.77 -11.44
N PHE A 19 1.55 2.62 -11.13
CA PHE A 19 1.37 1.93 -9.85
C PHE A 19 2.72 1.64 -9.19
N THR A 20 2.78 1.82 -7.88
CA THR A 20 3.94 1.45 -7.06
C THR A 20 3.50 0.53 -5.94
N GLY A 21 3.91 -0.74 -5.99
CA GLY A 21 3.71 -1.69 -4.90
C GLY A 21 4.83 -1.59 -3.87
N VAL A 22 4.49 -1.43 -2.60
CA VAL A 22 5.48 -1.38 -1.51
C VAL A 22 5.23 -2.50 -0.52
N ASP A 23 6.27 -3.22 -0.12
CA ASP A 23 6.23 -4.18 0.99
C ASP A 23 7.55 -4.23 1.76
N MET A 24 7.53 -4.59 3.03
CA MET A 24 8.77 -4.76 3.80
C MET A 24 9.51 -6.06 3.43
N ILE A 25 8.79 -7.05 2.91
CA ILE A 25 9.32 -8.33 2.43
C ILE A 25 9.15 -8.38 0.90
N PRO A 26 10.21 -8.65 0.13
CA PRO A 26 10.15 -8.63 -1.33
C PRO A 26 9.54 -9.93 -1.90
N LEU A 27 8.27 -10.20 -1.55
CA LEU A 27 7.50 -11.36 -2.06
C LEU A 27 6.86 -11.12 -3.43
N PHE A 28 6.87 -9.88 -3.90
CA PHE A 28 6.37 -9.48 -5.21
C PHE A 28 7.29 -10.01 -6.34
N PRO A 29 6.73 -10.26 -7.53
CA PRO A 29 7.49 -10.77 -8.66
C PRO A 29 8.58 -9.79 -9.10
N GLN A 30 9.70 -10.34 -9.58
CA GLN A 30 10.81 -9.56 -10.17
C GLN A 30 10.76 -9.54 -11.69
N GLU A 31 9.95 -10.40 -12.30
CA GLU A 31 9.80 -10.56 -13.74
C GLU A 31 8.33 -10.49 -14.14
N LYS A 32 8.05 -10.17 -15.41
CA LYS A 32 6.69 -10.12 -15.99
C LYS A 32 5.76 -9.11 -15.30
N ILE A 33 6.34 -8.01 -14.82
CA ILE A 33 5.61 -6.87 -14.24
C ILE A 33 5.06 -6.00 -15.41
N PRO A 34 3.82 -5.50 -15.34
CA PRO A 34 3.31 -4.51 -16.31
C PRO A 34 4.22 -3.27 -16.39
N GLU A 35 4.37 -2.67 -17.58
CA GLU A 35 5.27 -1.52 -17.80
C GLU A 35 4.90 -0.29 -16.93
N ASN A 36 3.63 -0.18 -16.56
CA ASN A 36 3.10 0.88 -15.70
C ASN A 36 3.10 0.52 -14.20
N ALA A 37 3.78 -0.54 -13.80
CA ALA A 37 3.92 -0.95 -12.41
C ALA A 37 5.39 -1.09 -12.00
N LYS A 38 5.71 -0.67 -10.77
CA LYS A 38 7.01 -0.92 -10.14
C LYS A 38 6.83 -1.40 -8.71
N PHE A 39 7.82 -2.11 -8.19
CA PHE A 39 7.82 -2.60 -6.82
C PHE A 39 9.03 -2.13 -6.04
N LEU A 40 8.83 -1.89 -4.75
CA LEU A 40 9.84 -1.39 -3.84
C LEU A 40 9.77 -2.10 -2.50
N GLN A 41 10.93 -2.50 -2.00
CA GLN A 41 11.05 -2.97 -0.63
C GLN A 41 11.20 -1.78 0.33
N ALA A 42 10.22 -1.54 1.19
CA ALA A 42 10.29 -0.54 2.24
C ALA A 42 9.33 -0.88 3.38
N ASN A 43 9.68 -0.47 4.60
CA ASN A 43 8.81 -0.56 5.76
C ASN A 43 8.18 0.82 6.03
N VAL A 44 6.86 0.92 6.01
CA VAL A 44 6.12 2.16 6.28
C VAL A 44 6.48 2.77 7.64
N LEU A 45 6.83 1.96 8.64
CA LEU A 45 7.23 2.43 9.97
C LEU A 45 8.55 3.19 9.99
N ASN A 46 9.37 3.04 8.94
CA ASN A 46 10.63 3.73 8.76
C ASN A 46 10.50 4.98 7.85
N GLY A 47 9.28 5.27 7.38
CA GLY A 47 9.03 6.23 6.32
C GLY A 47 9.19 5.61 4.93
N LEU A 48 8.30 5.98 4.02
CA LEU A 48 8.33 5.60 2.62
C LEU A 48 9.25 6.57 1.86
N PRO A 49 10.08 6.07 0.92
CA PRO A 49 11.04 6.89 0.19
C PRO A 49 10.38 7.62 -0.99
N PHE A 50 9.30 8.33 -0.69
CA PHE A 50 8.58 9.19 -1.63
C PHE A 50 8.51 10.60 -1.05
N LEU A 51 8.41 11.58 -1.95
CA LEU A 51 8.17 12.96 -1.56
C LEU A 51 6.75 13.11 -1.02
N ASP A 52 6.52 14.21 -0.32
CA ASP A 52 5.16 14.60 0.08
C ASP A 52 4.30 14.81 -1.17
N ASP A 53 2.99 14.60 -1.05
CA ASP A 53 2.02 14.81 -2.14
C ASP A 53 2.39 14.08 -3.46
N THR A 54 2.86 12.83 -3.37
CA THR A 54 3.28 12.05 -4.56
C THR A 54 2.13 11.34 -5.26
N PHE A 55 1.22 10.72 -4.50
CA PHE A 55 0.20 9.80 -5.03
C PHE A 55 -1.20 10.42 -4.99
N ASP A 56 -1.95 10.28 -6.08
CA ASP A 56 -3.36 10.68 -6.14
C ASP A 56 -4.28 9.68 -5.40
N PHE A 57 -3.82 8.43 -5.25
CA PHE A 57 -4.52 7.34 -4.59
C PHE A 57 -3.52 6.42 -3.87
N VAL A 58 -3.78 6.14 -2.59
CA VAL A 58 -3.00 5.22 -1.75
C VAL A 58 -3.91 4.11 -1.26
N TYR A 59 -3.51 2.87 -1.50
CA TYR A 59 -4.24 1.67 -1.06
C TYR A 59 -3.42 0.91 -0.03
N MET A 60 -4.05 0.57 1.09
CA MET A 60 -3.55 -0.35 2.10
C MET A 60 -4.59 -1.45 2.31
N GLY A 61 -4.17 -2.70 2.43
CA GLY A 61 -5.13 -3.76 2.73
C GLY A 61 -4.52 -4.97 3.41
N LEU A 62 -5.34 -5.61 4.24
CA LEU A 62 -5.02 -6.76 5.08
C LEU A 62 -3.84 -6.51 6.04
N LEU A 63 -3.74 -5.29 6.58
CA LEU A 63 -2.70 -4.89 7.53
C LEU A 63 -3.24 -4.42 8.88
N VAL A 64 -4.55 -4.49 9.15
CA VAL A 64 -5.12 -4.02 10.43
C VAL A 64 -4.49 -4.68 11.66
N THR A 65 -4.12 -5.96 11.55
CA THR A 65 -3.44 -6.72 12.62
C THR A 65 -1.91 -6.68 12.53
N ALA A 66 -1.34 -6.03 11.51
CA ALA A 66 0.11 -5.98 11.30
C ALA A 66 0.79 -4.90 12.14
N PHE A 67 0.02 -3.95 12.69
CA PHE A 67 0.52 -2.83 13.47
C PHE A 67 -0.15 -2.75 14.83
N THR A 68 0.63 -2.39 15.84
CA THR A 68 0.12 -1.99 17.16
C THR A 68 -0.56 -0.62 17.09
N ILE A 69 -1.34 -0.27 18.13
CA ILE A 69 -2.02 1.03 18.23
C ILE A 69 -1.03 2.20 18.09
N THR A 70 0.15 2.10 18.69
CA THR A 70 1.18 3.16 18.64
C THR A 70 1.92 3.19 17.31
N GLU A 71 1.99 2.08 16.57
CA GLU A 71 2.56 2.06 15.22
C GLU A 71 1.62 2.73 14.22
N TRP A 72 0.31 2.61 14.40
CA TRP A 72 -0.68 3.33 13.58
C TRP A 72 -0.53 4.85 13.65
N GLU A 73 -0.05 5.39 14.77
CA GLU A 73 0.30 6.82 14.91
C GLU A 73 1.46 7.25 13.99
N LYS A 74 2.21 6.31 13.41
CA LYS A 74 3.23 6.56 12.38
C LYS A 74 2.71 6.24 10.99
N VAL A 75 1.96 5.15 10.84
CA VAL A 75 1.45 4.68 9.55
C VAL A 75 0.50 5.71 8.94
N ILE A 76 -0.50 6.17 9.69
CA ILE A 76 -1.52 7.09 9.14
C ILE A 76 -0.88 8.40 8.65
N PRO A 77 -0.07 9.11 9.46
CA PRO A 77 0.59 10.33 8.99
C PRO A 77 1.49 10.09 7.78
N GLU A 78 2.15 8.94 7.70
CA GLU A 78 2.99 8.60 6.56
C GLU A 78 2.19 8.37 5.27
N LEU A 79 1.04 7.69 5.35
CA LEU A 79 0.12 7.55 4.21
C LEU A 79 -0.45 8.91 3.80
N VAL A 80 -0.82 9.76 4.76
CA VAL A 80 -1.29 11.13 4.51
C VAL A 80 -0.22 11.96 3.82
N ARG A 81 1.03 11.92 4.32
CA ARG A 81 2.15 12.68 3.77
C ARG A 81 2.38 12.40 2.29
N VAL A 82 2.39 11.12 1.90
CA VAL A 82 2.65 10.74 0.49
C VAL A 82 1.43 10.92 -0.42
N THR A 83 0.23 11.13 0.14
CA THR A 83 -1.00 11.36 -0.62
C THR A 83 -1.17 12.84 -0.93
N LYS A 84 -1.45 13.17 -2.18
CA LYS A 84 -1.74 14.56 -2.60
C LYS A 84 -2.93 15.12 -1.83
N GLN A 85 -2.92 16.44 -1.61
CA GLN A 85 -4.13 17.17 -1.25
C GLN A 85 -5.28 16.89 -2.25
N GLY A 86 -6.42 16.43 -1.72
CA GLY A 86 -7.58 16.01 -2.53
C GLY A 86 -7.49 14.58 -3.08
N GLY A 87 -6.39 13.88 -2.86
CA GLY A 87 -6.24 12.45 -3.11
C GLY A 87 -6.96 11.60 -2.07
N TRP A 88 -6.92 10.27 -2.28
CA TRP A 88 -7.64 9.31 -1.46
C TRP A 88 -6.72 8.28 -0.82
N ILE A 89 -7.04 7.90 0.42
CA ILE A 89 -6.46 6.76 1.11
C ILE A 89 -7.58 5.74 1.31
N GLU A 90 -7.39 4.53 0.78
CA GLU A 90 -8.32 3.42 0.93
C GLU A 90 -7.72 2.33 1.81
N PHE A 91 -8.50 1.89 2.79
CA PHE A 91 -8.19 0.72 3.64
C PHE A 91 -9.14 -0.42 3.28
N MET A 92 -8.58 -1.54 2.82
CA MET A 92 -9.32 -2.77 2.55
C MET A 92 -8.98 -3.82 3.60
N GLU A 93 -9.81 -3.92 4.62
CA GLU A 93 -9.57 -4.77 5.78
C GLU A 93 -10.72 -5.76 5.98
N SER A 94 -10.40 -6.90 6.59
CA SER A 94 -11.41 -7.86 7.01
C SER A 94 -12.20 -7.31 8.19
N ASP A 95 -13.53 -7.45 8.16
CA ASP A 95 -14.37 -7.25 9.35
C ASP A 95 -14.24 -8.46 10.27
N PHE A 96 -13.46 -8.31 11.34
CA PHE A 96 -13.24 -9.36 12.32
C PHE A 96 -14.37 -9.39 13.34
N GLN A 97 -15.14 -10.48 13.35
CA GLN A 97 -16.12 -10.75 14.39
C GLN A 97 -15.66 -11.93 15.23
N TYR A 98 -15.40 -11.66 16.51
CA TYR A 98 -15.05 -12.68 17.48
C TYR A 98 -16.33 -13.19 18.14
N TYR A 99 -16.52 -14.51 18.07
CA TYR A 99 -17.59 -15.21 18.76
C TYR A 99 -16.97 -16.07 19.83
N ASN A 100 -17.47 -15.96 21.06
CA ASN A 100 -17.19 -16.95 22.09
C ASN A 100 -18.03 -18.19 21.75
N GLU A 101 -17.46 -19.39 21.95
CA GLU A 101 -18.23 -20.64 21.96
C GLU A 101 -19.21 -20.68 23.14
#